data_AF-A0A7U9R7N0-F1
#
_entry.id   AF-A0A7U9R7N0-F1
#
_cell.length_a   1.000
_cell.length_b   1.000
_cell.length_c   1.000
_cell.angle_alpha   90.00
_cell.angle_beta   90.00
_cell.angle_gamma   90.00
#
_symmetry.space_group_name_H-M   'P 1'
#
loop_
_entity.id
_entity.type
_entity.pdbx_description
1 polymer ?
#
loop_
_entity_poly.entity_id
_entity_poly.type
_entity_poly.pdbx_seq_one_letter_code
_entity_poly.pdbx_strand_id
1 'polypeptide(L)'
;MDPLADKLLVCSAMICLVELKRLAAWIVIVIIAREFIISGFRLVASDNGVVIAASYWGKFKTTFQMLMIILLILDLGETFAIVETIVVWTALILTVISLVDYLVKNKGVLLEGDI
;
A
#
# COMPACT_ATOMS: atom_id res chain seq x y z
N MET A 1 -19.72 -4.73 -0.66
CA MET A 1 -18.57 -3.98 -0.13
C MET A 1 -17.59 -3.87 -1.28
N ASP A 2 -17.64 -2.75 -2.01
CA ASP A 2 -16.89 -2.57 -3.26
C ASP A 2 -15.41 -2.31 -2.99
N PRO A 3 -14.50 -3.26 -3.31
CA PRO A 3 -13.08 -3.16 -2.98
C PRO A 3 -12.35 -1.99 -3.67
N LEU A 4 -12.99 -1.43 -4.70
CA LEU A 4 -12.51 -0.28 -5.46
C LEU A 4 -12.78 1.02 -4.70
N ALA A 5 -13.95 1.13 -4.05
CA ALA A 5 -14.31 2.30 -3.26
C ALA A 5 -13.38 2.47 -2.05
N ASP A 6 -13.08 1.37 -1.35
CA ASP A 6 -12.17 1.38 -0.19
C ASP A 6 -10.76 1.88 -0.57
N LYS A 7 -10.24 1.46 -1.73
CA LYS A 7 -8.92 1.91 -2.21
C LYS A 7 -8.93 3.38 -2.57
N LEU A 8 -9.98 3.85 -3.25
CA LEU A 8 -10.11 5.27 -3.60
C LEU A 8 -10.19 6.15 -2.35
N LEU A 9 -10.92 5.71 -1.32
CA LEU A 9 -11.02 6.41 -0.04
C LEU A 9 -9.64 6.55 0.64
N VAL A 10 -8.85 5.48 0.68
CA VAL A 10 -7.51 5.51 1.29
C VAL A 10 -6.55 6.37 0.47
N CYS A 11 -6.63 6.30 -0.86
CA CYS A 11 -5.80 7.11 -1.76
C CYS A 11 -6.13 8.60 -1.63
N SER A 12 -7.41 8.97 -1.61
CA SER A 12 -7.84 10.36 -1.48
C SER A 12 -7.42 10.95 -0.12
N ALA A 13 -7.57 10.19 0.97
CA ALA A 13 -7.12 10.63 2.29
C ALA A 13 -5.62 10.96 2.31
N MET A 14 -4.78 10.11 1.71
CA MET A 14 -3.34 10.37 1.62
C MET A 14 -3.02 11.58 0.74
N ILE A 15 -3.75 11.80 -0.36
CA ILE A 15 -3.56 12.97 -1.23
C ILE A 15 -3.91 14.25 -0.48
N CYS A 16 -5.00 14.29 0.30
CA CYS A 16 -5.33 15.44 1.14
C CYS A 16 -4.24 15.73 2.18
N LEU A 17 -3.64 14.69 2.77
CA LEU A 17 -2.53 14.85 3.73
C LEU A 17 -1.26 15.44 3.09
N VAL A 18 -1.07 15.30 1.76
CA VAL A 18 0.02 15.97 1.03
C VAL A 18 -0.23 17.46 0.93
N GLU A 19 -1.47 17.87 0.66
CA GLU A 19 -1.85 19.30 0.61
C GLU A 19 -1.64 19.98 1.97
N LEU A 20 -1.91 19.25 3.06
CA LEU A 20 -1.63 19.69 4.43
C LEU A 20 -0.14 19.66 4.81
N LYS A 21 0.77 19.33 3.89
CA LYS A 21 2.22 19.17 4.10
C LYS A 21 2.60 18.15 5.19
N ARG A 22 1.71 17.21 5.51
CA ARG A 22 1.94 16.14 6.49
C ARG A 22 2.54 14.88 5.88
N LEU A 23 2.35 14.70 4.57
CA LEU A 23 2.94 13.61 3.80
C LEU A 23 3.68 14.15 2.58
N ALA A 24 4.85 13.57 2.30
CA ALA A 24 5.55 13.89 1.06
C ALA A 24 4.84 13.24 -0.13
N ALA A 25 4.61 14.00 -1.20
CA ALA A 25 3.91 13.53 -2.39
C ALA A 25 4.50 12.24 -2.98
N TRP A 26 5.83 12.12 -2.98
CA TRP A 26 6.52 10.93 -3.50
C TRP A 26 6.21 9.65 -2.70
N ILE A 27 6.00 9.75 -1.38
CA ILE A 27 5.62 8.61 -0.52
C ILE A 27 4.23 8.12 -0.93
N VAL A 28 3.30 9.07 -1.09
CA VAL A 28 1.92 8.76 -1.51
C VAL A 28 1.90 8.13 -2.90
N ILE A 29 2.68 8.65 -3.85
CA ILE A 29 2.81 8.07 -5.19
C ILE A 29 3.29 6.61 -5.11
N VAL A 30 4.32 6.31 -4.30
CA VAL A 30 4.81 4.93 -4.13
C VAL A 30 3.74 4.01 -3.55
N ILE A 31 3.01 4.46 -2.53
CA ILE A 31 1.95 3.66 -1.90
C ILE A 31 0.80 3.38 -2.88
N ILE A 32 0.36 4.40 -3.61
CA ILE A 32 -0.71 4.28 -4.61
C ILE A 32 -0.26 3.36 -5.76
N ALA A 33 0.91 3.59 -6.34
CA ALA A 33 1.44 2.77 -7.43
C ALA A 33 1.47 1.29 -7.04
N ARG A 34 1.94 0.96 -5.84
CA ARG A 34 1.91 -0.41 -5.31
C ARG A 34 0.50 -0.97 -5.23
N GLU A 35 -0.48 -0.21 -4.75
CA GLU A 35 -1.88 -0.69 -4.66
C GLU A 35 -2.45 -1.06 -6.03
N PHE A 36 -2.18 -0.23 -7.04
CA PHE A 36 -2.60 -0.50 -8.42
C PHE A 36 -1.86 -1.70 -9.02
N ILE A 37 -0.54 -1.80 -8.85
CA ILE A 37 0.27 -2.93 -9.36
C ILE A 37 -0.26 -4.25 -8.81
N ILE A 38 -0.44 -4.37 -7.49
CA ILE A 38 -0.86 -5.61 -6.84
C ILE A 38 -2.29 -5.98 -7.26
N SER A 39 -3.15 -4.98 -7.43
CA SER A 39 -4.53 -5.19 -7.89
C SER A 39 -4.59 -5.68 -9.33
N GLY A 40 -3.86 -5.00 -10.23
CA GLY A 40 -3.76 -5.38 -11.63
C GLY A 40 -3.12 -6.77 -11.80
N PHE A 41 -2.08 -7.05 -11.04
CA PHE A 41 -1.41 -8.35 -11.05
C PHE A 41 -2.34 -9.49 -10.64
N ARG A 42 -3.13 -9.27 -9.59
CA ARG A 42 -4.13 -10.25 -9.15
C ARG A 42 -5.24 -10.45 -10.18
N LEU A 43 -5.64 -9.39 -10.86
CA LEU A 43 -6.65 -9.44 -11.91
C LEU A 43 -6.15 -10.29 -13.08
N VAL A 44 -4.94 -10.00 -13.58
CA VAL A 44 -4.32 -10.78 -14.67
C VAL A 44 -4.12 -12.25 -14.27
N ALA A 45 -3.65 -12.53 -13.06
CA ALA A 45 -3.48 -13.91 -12.61
C ALA A 45 -4.81 -14.67 -12.47
N SER A 46 -5.86 -13.99 -11.98
CA SER A 46 -7.21 -14.55 -11.89
C SER A 46 -7.79 -14.87 -13.26
N ASP A 47 -7.54 -14.03 -14.27
CA ASP A 47 -7.96 -14.28 -15.66
C ASP A 47 -7.25 -15.51 -16.25
N ASN A 48 -6.02 -15.80 -15.80
CA ASN A 48 -5.25 -17.00 -16.15
C ASN A 48 -5.55 -18.22 -15.25
N GLY A 49 -6.58 -18.14 -14.40
CA GLY A 49 -6.99 -19.25 -13.51
C GLY A 49 -6.07 -19.49 -12.31
N VAL A 50 -5.08 -18.62 -12.06
CA VAL A 50 -4.14 -18.73 -10.95
C VAL A 50 -4.58 -17.81 -9.80
N VAL A 51 -5.04 -18.43 -8.71
CA VAL A 51 -5.43 -17.69 -7.51
C VAL A 51 -4.21 -17.34 -6.69
N ILE A 52 -3.81 -16.07 -6.74
CA ILE A 52 -2.71 -15.57 -5.92
C ILE A 52 -3.18 -15.38 -4.48
N ALA A 53 -2.59 -16.16 -3.57
CA ALA A 53 -2.81 -16.01 -2.13
C ALA A 53 -2.30 -14.65 -1.62
N ALA A 54 -3.05 -14.04 -0.72
CA ALA A 54 -2.63 -12.82 -0.05
C ALA A 54 -1.43 -13.10 0.87
N SER A 55 -0.32 -12.38 0.64
CA SER A 55 0.85 -12.48 1.52
C SER A 55 0.59 -11.84 2.89
N TYR A 56 1.17 -12.42 3.94
CA TYR A 56 1.20 -11.86 5.30
C TYR A 56 1.71 -10.42 5.31
N TRP A 57 2.72 -10.09 4.50
CA TRP A 57 3.26 -8.74 4.37
C TRP A 57 2.22 -7.72 3.89
N GLY A 58 1.27 -8.16 3.07
CA GLY A 58 0.15 -7.32 2.63
C GLY A 58 -0.77 -6.90 3.77
N LYS A 59 -1.02 -7.80 4.74
CA LYS A 59 -1.84 -7.50 5.93
C LYS A 59 -1.15 -6.49 6.84
N PHE A 60 0.13 -6.72 7.15
CA PHE A 60 0.92 -5.79 7.97
C PHE A 60 0.97 -4.41 7.35
N LYS A 61 1.25 -4.34 6.04
CA LYS A 61 1.25 -3.09 5.28
C LYS A 61 -0.05 -2.32 5.43
N THR A 62 -1.21 -2.98 5.29
CA THR A 62 -2.52 -2.32 5.44
C THR A 62 -2.77 -1.81 6.86
N THR A 63 -2.37 -2.56 7.89
CA THR A 63 -2.51 -2.12 9.28
C THR A 63 -1.69 -0.87 9.57
N PHE A 64 -0.42 -0.86 9.16
CA PHE A 64 0.46 0.29 9.35
C PHE A 64 0.04 1.50 8.51
N GLN A 65 -0.46 1.28 7.30
CA GLN A 65 -0.96 2.36 6.46
C GLN A 65 -2.21 3.02 7.05
N MET A 66 -3.16 2.25 7.58
CA MET A 66 -4.31 2.81 8.28
C MET A 66 -3.90 3.55 9.55
N LEU A 67 -2.97 2.99 10.33
CA LEU A 67 -2.42 3.63 11.52
C LEU A 67 -1.76 4.97 11.18
N MET A 68 -0.96 5.01 10.09
CA MET A 68 -0.34 6.21 9.56
C MET A 68 -1.38 7.29 9.26
N ILE A 69 -2.44 6.96 8.51
CA ILE A 69 -3.48 7.92 8.14
C ILE A 69 -4.19 8.46 9.39
N ILE A 70 -4.54 7.59 10.35
CA ILE A 70 -5.21 7.99 11.59
C ILE A 70 -4.34 8.95 12.40
N LEU A 71 -3.05 8.64 12.58
CA LEU A 71 -2.13 9.49 13.34
C LEU A 71 -1.93 10.86 12.69
N LEU A 72 -1.75 10.88 11.36
CA LEU A 72 -1.55 12.13 10.63
C LEU A 72 -2.81 13.02 10.60
N ILE A 73 -4.01 12.42 10.67
CA ILE A 73 -5.27 13.16 10.78
C ILE A 73 -5.48 13.69 12.21
N LEU A 74 -5.13 12.89 13.23
CA LEU A 74 -5.31 13.26 14.65
C LEU A 74 -4.47 14.46 15.07
N ASP A 75 -3.33 14.69 14.43
CA ASP A 75 -2.44 15.83 14.69
C ASP A 75 -2.16 16.02 16.19
N LEU A 76 -1.50 15.02 16.81
CA LEU A 76 -1.28 14.97 18.26
C LEU A 76 -0.28 16.03 18.76
N GLY A 77 0.15 16.95 17.90
CA GLY A 77 1.09 18.03 18.18
C GLY A 77 2.56 17.65 18.00
N GLU A 78 3.44 18.65 18.12
CA GLU A 78 4.89 18.56 17.87
C GLU A 78 5.58 17.40 18.62
N THR A 79 5.11 17.07 19.84
CA THR A 79 5.66 15.98 20.66
C THR A 79 5.56 14.61 19.97
N PHE A 80 4.57 14.41 19.10
CA PHE A 80 4.34 13.16 18.38
C PHE A 80 4.85 13.18 16.94
N ALA A 81 5.42 14.29 16.46
CA ALA A 81 5.93 14.41 15.08
C ALA A 81 6.99 13.33 14.75
N ILE A 82 7.81 12.95 15.73
CA ILE A 82 8.80 11.86 15.60
C ILE A 82 8.09 10.52 15.39
N VAL A 83 7.03 10.26 16.14
CA VAL A 83 6.24 9.02 16.04
C VAL A 83 5.54 8.95 14.69
N GLU A 84 4.88 10.04 14.26
CA GLU A 84 4.26 10.14 12.94
C GLU A 84 5.27 9.83 11.83
N THR A 85 6.46 10.44 11.91
CA THR A 85 7.55 10.22 10.95
C THR A 85 7.97 8.74 10.92
N ILE A 86 8.20 8.13 12.09
CA ILE A 86 8.57 6.70 12.19
C ILE A 86 7.49 5.82 11.57
N VAL A 87 6.22 6.11 11.82
CA VAL A 87 5.09 5.32 11.29
C VAL A 87 5.00 5.47 9.77
N VAL A 88 5.17 6.67 9.23
CA VAL A 88 5.20 6.92 7.78
C VAL A 88 6.32 6.12 7.11
N TRP A 89 7.54 6.19 7.64
CA TRP A 89 8.68 5.43 7.10
C TRP A 89 8.45 3.92 7.21
N THR A 90 7.89 3.45 8.32
CA THR A 90 7.56 2.04 8.51
C THR A 90 6.51 1.57 7.50
N ALA A 91 5.45 2.34 7.29
CA ALA A 91 4.42 2.04 6.31
C ALA A 91 4.97 2.01 4.87
N LEU A 92 5.89 2.92 4.54
CA LEU A 92 6.58 2.94 3.25
C LEU A 92 7.47 1.70 3.07
N ILE A 93 8.31 1.36 4.05
CA ILE A 93 9.19 0.19 4.00
C ILE A 93 8.36 -1.09 3.84
N LEU A 94 7.29 -1.26 4.63
CA LEU A 94 6.38 -2.40 4.52
C LEU A 94 5.67 -2.45 3.15
N THR A 95 5.39 -1.28 2.56
CA THR A 95 4.83 -1.20 1.20
C THR A 95 5.78 -1.77 0.18
N VAL A 96 7.05 -1.39 0.23
CA VAL A 96 8.08 -1.88 -0.69
C VAL A 96 8.34 -3.37 -0.45
N ILE A 97 8.53 -3.81 0.80
CA ILE A 97 8.74 -5.22 1.13
C ILE A 97 7.56 -6.06 0.66
N SER A 98 6.32 -5.60 0.89
CA SER A 98 5.14 -6.33 0.44
C SER A 98 5.05 -6.42 -1.09
N LEU A 99 5.50 -5.38 -1.82
CA LEU A 99 5.55 -5.43 -3.28
C LEU A 99 6.55 -6.47 -3.76
N VAL A 100 7.77 -6.45 -3.22
CA VAL A 100 8.83 -7.41 -3.57
C VAL A 100 8.41 -8.83 -3.21
N ASP A 101 7.90 -9.07 -2.01
CA ASP A 101 7.45 -10.41 -1.58
C ASP A 101 6.33 -10.94 -2.47
N TYR A 102 5.39 -10.08 -2.88
CA TYR A 102 4.30 -10.47 -3.77
C TYR A 102 4.80 -10.77 -5.19
N LEU A 103 5.73 -9.96 -5.71
CA LEU A 103 6.35 -10.23 -7.00
C LEU A 103 7.14 -11.54 -6.95
N VAL A 104 8.01 -11.73 -5.96
CA VAL A 104 8.88 -12.93 -5.80
C VAL A 104 8.05 -14.21 -5.67
N LYS A 105 7.03 -14.24 -4.80
CA LYS A 105 6.18 -15.43 -4.62
C LYS A 105 5.39 -15.79 -5.87
N ASN A 106 5.04 -14.80 -6.69
CA ASN A 106 4.27 -15.03 -7.91
C ASN A 106 5.10 -14.89 -9.19
N LYS A 107 6.44 -14.91 -9.08
CA LYS A 107 7.33 -14.93 -10.26
C LYS A 107 7.03 -16.13 -11.16
N GLY A 108 6.64 -17.27 -10.59
CA GLY A 108 6.24 -18.46 -11.37
C GLY A 108 5.06 -18.18 -12.29
N VAL A 109 4.04 -17.45 -11.83
CA VAL A 109 2.85 -17.09 -12.62
C VAL A 109 3.17 -16.12 -13.76
N LEU A 110 4.19 -15.26 -13.58
CA LEU A 110 4.69 -14.35 -14.61
C LEU A 110 5.61 -15.03 -15.63
N LEU A 111 6.41 -16.00 -15.19
CA LEU A 111 7.44 -16.67 -16.00
C LEU A 111 6.89 -17.89 -16.75
N GLU A 112 5.85 -18.56 -16.24
CA GLU A 112 5.09 -19.59 -16.98
C GLU A 112 4.04 -18.97 -17.92
N GLY A 113 4.10 -17.66 -18.15
CA GLY A 113 3.50 -17.02 -19.31
C GLY A 113 4.24 -17.31 -20.62
N ASP A 114 4.77 -18.52 -20.81
CA ASP A 114 5.02 -19.05 -22.14
C ASP A 114 3.66 -19.48 -22.71
N ILE A 115 3.01 -18.52 -23.35
CA ILE A 115 2.05 -18.75 -24.43
C ILE A 115 2.78 -18.41 -25.72
#